data_AF-A0A7V9RHS6-F1
#
_entry.id   AF-A0A7V9RHS6-F1
#
_cell.length_a   1.000
_cell.length_b   1.000
_cell.length_c   1.000
_cell.angle_alpha   90.00
_cell.angle_beta   90.00
_cell.angle_gamma   90.00
#
_symmetry.space_group_name_H-M   'P 1'
#
loop_
_entity.id
_entity.type
_entity.pdbx_description
1 polymer ?
#
loop_
_entity_poly.entity_id
_entity_poly.type
_entity_poly.pdbx_seq_one_letter_code
_entity_poly.pdbx_strand_id
1 'polypeptide(L)'
;MSFRTIAVERLERAILADRDDVELYLVYADELQRNGDPRGELMVMQNQIQSVEDRIARRALQRTCDKWIERHDLLGPLRDFPAFGAGRTAEVTSRFGFIRCLEIGWGPEARETPASATATLTEILQHPSSPWISKLVVGPAPGDGTMDMQCLVDALVAAAPRALRSLHLGRTTGWPRQHTTTGNIADANAALGRLQQLTLEGGTVRIGALALPELVELRVLCGVFAQDTIDELCAMSCPKLKTLMISFGEAFAAPDTLEARLRSHLPHVRKVRARGEVRDW
;
A
#
# COMPACT_ATOMS: atom_id res chain seq x y z
N MET A 1 -4.38 2.38 31.72
CA MET A 1 -3.82 1.38 30.78
C MET A 1 -3.47 0.14 31.60
N SER A 2 -3.96 -1.05 31.22
CA SER A 2 -3.66 -2.29 31.95
C SER A 2 -2.26 -2.81 31.57
N PHE A 3 -1.56 -3.46 32.49
CA PHE A 3 -0.27 -4.15 32.22
C PHE A 3 -0.34 -5.09 31.01
N ARG A 4 -1.51 -5.69 30.76
CA ARG A 4 -1.76 -6.57 29.62
C ARG A 4 -1.69 -5.85 28.28
N THR A 5 -2.25 -4.64 28.19
CA THR A 5 -2.21 -3.81 26.97
C THR A 5 -0.76 -3.48 26.60
N ILE A 6 0.08 -3.18 27.60
CA ILE A 6 1.50 -2.86 27.41
C ILE A 6 2.29 -4.06 26.85
N ALA A 7 1.94 -5.29 27.26
CA ALA A 7 2.60 -6.50 26.77
C ALA A 7 2.25 -6.80 25.30
N VAL A 8 0.98 -6.66 24.91
CA VAL A 8 0.53 -6.83 23.52
C VAL A 8 1.16 -5.78 22.61
N GLU A 9 1.13 -4.50 23.00
CA GLU A 9 1.76 -3.42 22.23
C GLU A 9 3.27 -3.60 22.06
N ARG A 10 3.94 -4.25 23.02
CA ARG A 10 5.36 -4.59 22.89
C ARG A 10 5.57 -5.74 21.90
N LEU A 11 4.69 -6.74 21.89
CA LEU A 11 4.75 -7.86 20.96
C LEU A 11 4.43 -7.44 19.53
N GLU A 12 3.39 -6.62 19.33
CA GLU A 12 3.08 -6.04 18.02
C GLU A 12 4.24 -5.18 17.49
N ARG A 13 4.90 -4.40 18.36
CA ARG A 13 6.10 -3.65 17.97
C ARG A 13 7.25 -4.56 17.55
N ALA A 14 7.44 -5.69 18.22
CA ALA A 14 8.45 -6.68 17.83
C ALA A 14 8.13 -7.30 16.46
N ILE A 15 6.88 -7.70 16.25
CA ILE A 15 6.37 -8.20 14.95
C ILE A 15 6.51 -7.16 13.83
N LEU A 16 6.34 -5.87 14.14
CA LEU A 16 6.55 -4.81 13.17
C LEU A 16 8.02 -4.59 12.81
N ALA A 17 8.95 -4.98 13.69
CA ALA A 17 10.38 -4.90 13.49
C ALA A 17 10.92 -6.12 12.73
N ASP A 18 10.44 -7.33 13.06
CA ASP A 18 10.70 -8.56 12.31
C ASP A 18 9.37 -9.27 11.98
N ARG A 19 9.02 -9.25 10.69
CA ARG A 19 7.75 -9.76 10.16
C ARG A 19 7.82 -11.21 9.73
N ASP A 20 9.00 -11.81 9.76
CA ASP A 20 9.19 -13.18 9.34
C ASP A 20 9.43 -14.12 10.53
N ASP A 21 9.73 -13.57 11.70
CA ASP A 21 9.88 -14.30 12.97
C ASP A 21 8.62 -15.07 13.35
N VAL A 22 8.67 -16.38 13.13
CA VAL A 22 7.59 -17.32 13.43
C VAL A 22 7.35 -17.47 14.93
N GLU A 23 8.39 -17.37 15.76
CA GLU A 23 8.27 -17.55 17.21
C GLU A 23 7.47 -16.40 17.82
N LEU A 24 7.72 -15.15 17.39
CA LEU A 24 6.92 -14.00 17.79
C LEU A 24 5.45 -14.17 17.41
N TYR A 25 5.19 -14.77 16.24
CA TYR A 25 3.83 -15.05 15.80
C TYR A 25 3.12 -16.12 16.62
N LEU A 26 3.83 -17.16 17.08
CA LEU A 26 3.25 -18.17 17.95
C LEU A 26 2.93 -17.63 19.34
N VAL A 27 3.81 -16.78 19.91
CA VAL A 27 3.51 -16.09 21.18
C VAL A 27 2.29 -15.18 21.02
N TYR A 28 2.17 -14.51 19.87
CA TYR A 28 1.01 -13.66 19.58
C TYR A 28 -0.26 -14.49 19.36
N ALA A 29 -0.14 -15.66 18.74
CA ALA A 29 -1.24 -16.60 18.54
C ALA A 29 -1.85 -17.05 19.88
N ASP A 30 -1.02 -17.38 20.86
CA ASP A 30 -1.47 -17.73 22.21
C ASP A 30 -2.28 -16.58 22.86
N GLU A 31 -1.83 -15.34 22.69
CA GLU A 31 -2.53 -14.18 23.22
C GLU A 31 -3.86 -13.92 22.49
N LEU A 32 -3.90 -14.10 21.17
CA LEU A 32 -5.13 -14.03 20.38
C LEU A 32 -6.14 -15.10 20.82
N GLN A 33 -5.70 -16.35 21.00
CA GLN A 33 -6.56 -17.45 21.48
C GLN A 33 -7.13 -17.16 22.88
N ARG A 34 -6.30 -16.65 23.81
CA ARG A 34 -6.76 -16.24 25.14
C ARG A 34 -7.83 -15.14 25.11
N ASN A 35 -7.85 -14.34 24.05
CA ASN A 35 -8.84 -13.28 23.83
C ASN A 35 -10.03 -13.74 22.95
N GLY A 36 -10.06 -15.02 22.54
CA GLY A 36 -11.10 -15.57 21.68
C GLY A 36 -11.00 -15.12 20.22
N ASP A 37 -9.86 -14.57 19.78
CA ASP A 37 -9.65 -14.19 18.39
C ASP A 37 -9.30 -15.44 17.55
N PRO A 38 -10.09 -15.75 16.50
CA PRO A 38 -9.91 -16.94 15.67
C PRO A 38 -8.60 -16.96 14.87
N ARG A 39 -7.91 -15.82 14.74
CA ARG A 39 -6.60 -15.74 14.08
C ARG A 39 -5.52 -16.50 14.85
N GLY A 40 -5.67 -16.62 16.18
CA GLY A 40 -4.71 -17.36 16.99
C GLY A 40 -4.68 -18.87 16.66
N GLU A 41 -5.84 -19.49 16.46
CA GLU A 41 -5.90 -20.90 16.00
C GLU A 41 -5.40 -21.03 14.55
N LEU A 42 -5.77 -20.09 13.68
CA LEU A 42 -5.31 -20.05 12.29
C LEU A 42 -3.79 -19.98 12.18
N MET A 43 -3.16 -19.15 13.01
CA MET A 43 -1.70 -19.02 13.11
C MET A 43 -1.04 -20.36 13.41
N VAL A 44 -1.53 -21.06 14.43
CA VAL A 44 -1.00 -22.37 14.83
C VAL A 44 -1.16 -23.39 13.70
N MET A 45 -2.34 -23.45 13.07
CA MET A 45 -2.58 -24.36 11.94
C MET A 45 -1.64 -24.07 10.76
N GLN A 46 -1.48 -22.80 10.37
CA GLN A 46 -0.60 -22.41 9.27
C GLN A 46 0.87 -22.70 9.57
N ASN A 47 1.31 -22.55 10.82
CA ASN A 47 2.64 -22.94 11.24
C ASN A 47 2.83 -24.47 11.17
N GLN A 48 1.87 -25.25 11.66
CA GLN A 48 1.91 -26.71 11.60
C GLN A 48 2.01 -27.24 10.16
N ILE A 49 1.29 -26.64 9.21
CA ILE A 49 1.35 -27.00 7.78
C ILE A 49 2.80 -26.95 7.26
N GLN A 50 3.61 -25.99 7.71
CA GLN A 50 5.01 -25.86 7.28
C GLN A 50 5.90 -26.99 7.83
N SER A 51 5.59 -27.50 9.02
CA SER A 51 6.34 -28.60 9.66
C SER A 51 5.92 -30.01 9.22
N VAL A 52 4.75 -30.19 8.60
CA VAL A 52 4.24 -31.51 8.21
C VAL A 52 4.93 -31.96 6.92
N GLU A 53 5.75 -33.01 7.00
CA GLU A 53 6.44 -33.60 5.82
C GLU A 53 5.49 -34.41 4.92
N ASP A 54 4.55 -35.16 5.51
CA ASP A 54 3.62 -36.00 4.77
C ASP A 54 2.64 -35.16 3.93
N ARG A 55 2.64 -35.40 2.61
CA ARG A 55 1.86 -34.61 1.65
C ARG A 55 0.35 -34.77 1.85
N ILE A 56 -0.13 -35.94 2.28
CA ILE A 56 -1.55 -36.21 2.46
C ILE A 56 -2.05 -35.47 3.71
N ALA A 57 -1.34 -35.60 4.83
CA ALA A 57 -1.60 -34.90 6.08
C ALA A 57 -1.52 -33.38 5.89
N ARG A 58 -0.50 -32.87 5.17
CA ARG A 58 -0.38 -31.44 4.85
C ARG A 58 -1.60 -30.92 4.09
N ARG A 59 -2.07 -31.66 3.07
CA ARG A 59 -3.28 -31.31 2.31
C ARG A 59 -4.55 -31.37 3.15
N ALA A 60 -4.67 -32.35 4.04
CA ALA A 60 -5.82 -32.43 4.95
C ALA A 60 -5.86 -31.22 5.89
N LEU A 61 -4.72 -30.85 6.47
CA LEU A 61 -4.61 -29.68 7.34
C LEU A 61 -4.86 -28.37 6.57
N GLN A 62 -4.37 -28.25 5.34
CA GLN A 62 -4.68 -27.10 4.48
C GLN A 62 -6.19 -26.94 4.27
N ARG A 63 -6.92 -28.02 3.97
CA ARG A 63 -8.39 -27.95 3.82
C ARG A 63 -9.09 -27.53 5.11
N THR A 64 -8.58 -27.95 6.27
CA THR A 64 -9.10 -27.50 7.57
C THR A 64 -8.86 -26.01 7.76
N CYS A 65 -7.65 -25.53 7.43
CA CYS A 65 -7.30 -24.12 7.43
C CYS A 65 -8.21 -23.29 6.50
N ASP A 66 -8.47 -23.77 5.29
CA ASP A 66 -9.33 -23.09 4.31
C ASP A 66 -10.77 -22.96 4.84
N LYS A 67 -11.34 -24.05 5.37
CA LYS A 67 -12.66 -24.03 6.03
C LYS A 67 -12.72 -23.10 7.24
N TRP A 68 -11.62 -22.99 7.99
CA TRP A 68 -11.52 -22.06 9.11
C TRP A 68 -11.60 -20.61 8.63
N ILE A 69 -10.87 -20.28 7.57
CA ILE A 69 -10.89 -18.95 6.94
C ILE A 69 -12.28 -18.63 6.39
N GLU A 70 -12.98 -19.59 5.77
CA GLU A 70 -14.35 -19.38 5.29
C GLU A 70 -15.33 -19.11 6.44
N ARG A 71 -15.19 -19.86 7.54
CA ARG A 71 -16.06 -19.76 8.72
C ARG A 71 -15.92 -18.43 9.46
N HIS A 72 -14.71 -17.87 9.51
CA HIS A 72 -14.42 -16.64 10.22
C HIS A 72 -14.33 -15.46 9.25
N ASP A 73 -15.00 -14.35 9.55
CA ASP A 73 -14.88 -13.15 8.71
C ASP A 73 -13.54 -12.43 8.94
N LEU A 74 -12.49 -12.98 8.33
CA LEU A 74 -11.13 -12.47 8.44
C LEU A 74 -10.81 -11.41 7.38
N LEU A 75 -11.66 -11.20 6.39
CA LEU A 75 -11.43 -10.21 5.32
C LEU A 75 -12.34 -8.98 5.48
N GLY A 76 -13.42 -9.08 6.26
CA GLY A 76 -14.33 -7.97 6.49
C GLY A 76 -14.85 -7.42 5.16
N PRO A 77 -14.77 -6.09 4.93
CA PRO A 77 -15.26 -5.47 3.70
C PRO A 77 -14.62 -6.02 2.41
N LEU A 78 -13.42 -6.59 2.48
CA LEU A 78 -12.73 -7.15 1.31
C LEU A 78 -13.37 -8.43 0.78
N ARG A 79 -14.16 -9.15 1.59
CA ARG A 79 -14.80 -10.41 1.19
C ARG A 79 -15.69 -10.23 -0.04
N ASP A 80 -16.49 -9.18 -0.05
CA ASP A 80 -17.46 -8.88 -1.11
C ASP A 80 -17.03 -7.70 -1.98
N PHE A 81 -15.79 -7.21 -1.79
CA PHE A 81 -15.30 -6.06 -2.54
C PHE A 81 -15.18 -6.34 -4.04
N PRO A 82 -14.55 -7.45 -4.50
CA PRO A 82 -14.61 -7.82 -5.91
C PRO A 82 -16.04 -8.26 -6.25
N ALA A 83 -16.85 -7.34 -6.77
CA ALA A 83 -18.18 -7.67 -7.28
C ALA A 83 -18.12 -7.72 -8.81
N PHE A 84 -18.49 -8.88 -9.35
CA PHE A 84 -18.55 -9.10 -10.79
C PHE A 84 -19.41 -8.01 -11.46
N GLY A 85 -18.86 -7.34 -12.46
CA GLY A 85 -19.55 -6.27 -13.20
C GLY A 85 -19.65 -4.92 -12.47
N ALA A 86 -19.06 -4.76 -11.28
CA ALA A 86 -19.06 -3.50 -10.53
C ALA A 86 -17.78 -2.66 -10.73
N GLY A 87 -16.89 -3.05 -11.66
CA GLY A 87 -15.63 -2.33 -11.91
C GLY A 87 -14.62 -2.35 -10.75
N ARG A 88 -14.90 -3.04 -9.64
CA ARG A 88 -14.01 -3.12 -8.47
C ARG A 88 -13.04 -4.28 -8.57
N THR A 89 -11.82 -4.06 -8.11
CA THR A 89 -10.77 -5.09 -8.06
C THR A 89 -10.10 -5.10 -6.69
N ALA A 90 -9.84 -6.29 -6.16
CA ALA A 90 -8.95 -6.45 -5.03
C ALA A 90 -8.13 -7.73 -5.16
N GLU A 91 -6.84 -7.63 -4.87
CA GLU A 91 -5.94 -8.76 -4.71
C GLU A 91 -5.32 -8.71 -3.31
N VAL A 92 -5.45 -9.81 -2.57
CA VAL A 92 -5.09 -9.87 -1.16
C VAL A 92 -4.05 -10.96 -0.97
N THR A 93 -2.87 -10.59 -0.45
CA THR A 93 -1.92 -11.55 0.09
C THR A 93 -2.01 -11.52 1.61
N SER A 94 -2.40 -12.65 2.19
CA SER A 94 -2.53 -12.81 3.64
C SER A 94 -1.48 -13.76 4.19
N ARG A 95 -1.05 -13.51 5.43
CA ARG A 95 -0.25 -14.43 6.23
C ARG A 95 -0.82 -14.45 7.64
N PHE A 96 -1.03 -15.63 8.20
CA PHE A 96 -1.47 -15.80 9.58
C PHE A 96 -2.82 -15.12 9.91
N GLY A 97 -3.70 -14.98 8.91
CA GLY A 97 -4.99 -14.30 9.07
C GLY A 97 -4.91 -12.77 9.00
N PHE A 98 -3.73 -12.21 8.69
CA PHE A 98 -3.51 -10.79 8.52
C PHE A 98 -3.11 -10.46 7.09
N ILE A 99 -3.59 -9.33 6.60
CA ILE A 99 -3.31 -8.82 5.26
C ILE A 99 -1.91 -8.21 5.27
N ARG A 100 -1.07 -8.67 4.34
CA ARG A 100 0.31 -8.22 4.15
C ARG A 100 0.45 -7.29 2.97
N CYS A 101 -0.20 -7.66 1.87
CA CYS A 101 -0.26 -6.91 0.64
C CYS A 101 -1.72 -6.77 0.23
N LEU A 102 -2.10 -5.55 -0.14
CA LEU A 102 -3.40 -5.27 -0.71
C LEU A 102 -3.19 -4.49 -2.00
N GLU A 103 -3.79 -4.97 -3.08
CA GLU A 103 -4.06 -4.19 -4.27
C GLU A 103 -5.56 -3.97 -4.36
N ILE A 104 -5.99 -2.72 -4.53
CA ILE A 104 -7.40 -2.36 -4.55
C ILE A 104 -7.66 -1.19 -5.49
N GLY A 105 -8.74 -1.27 -6.26
CA GLY A 105 -9.09 -0.23 -7.21
C GLY A 105 -10.56 -0.22 -7.60
N TRP A 106 -11.00 0.98 -8.00
CA TRP A 106 -12.31 1.28 -8.57
C TRP A 106 -12.12 1.67 -10.03
N GLY A 107 -12.38 0.73 -10.93
CA GLY A 107 -12.31 0.94 -12.37
C GLY A 107 -13.39 1.90 -12.90
N PRO A 108 -13.37 2.21 -14.21
CA PRO A 108 -14.29 3.18 -14.80
C PRO A 108 -15.78 2.85 -14.63
N GLU A 109 -16.11 1.56 -14.52
CA GLU A 109 -17.48 1.07 -14.34
C GLU A 109 -17.92 1.02 -12.86
N ALA A 110 -17.06 1.45 -11.94
CA ALA A 110 -17.39 1.53 -10.52
C ALA A 110 -18.49 2.58 -10.30
N ARG A 111 -19.50 2.22 -9.51
CA ARG A 111 -20.65 3.11 -9.19
C ARG A 111 -20.41 3.94 -7.94
N GLU A 112 -19.32 3.65 -7.23
CA GLU A 112 -18.90 4.37 -6.05
C GLU A 112 -18.61 5.84 -6.36
N THR A 113 -18.79 6.66 -5.35
CA THR A 113 -18.31 8.05 -5.34
C THR A 113 -16.93 8.12 -4.67
N PRO A 114 -16.18 9.21 -4.85
CA PRO A 114 -14.96 9.45 -4.08
C PRO A 114 -15.16 9.30 -2.56
N ALA A 115 -16.27 9.83 -2.02
CA ALA A 115 -16.58 9.74 -0.60
C ALA A 115 -16.80 8.30 -0.12
N SER A 116 -17.51 7.47 -0.91
CA SER A 116 -17.69 6.05 -0.56
C SER A 116 -16.38 5.27 -0.70
N ALA A 117 -15.52 5.58 -1.69
CA ALA A 117 -14.22 4.94 -1.79
C ALA A 117 -13.31 5.29 -0.60
N THR A 118 -13.31 6.56 -0.14
CA THR A 118 -12.63 6.97 1.09
C THR A 118 -13.11 6.17 2.29
N ALA A 119 -14.44 6.08 2.48
CA ALA A 119 -15.03 5.34 3.59
C ALA A 119 -14.65 3.86 3.55
N THR A 120 -14.79 3.20 2.39
CA THR A 120 -14.44 1.78 2.22
C THR A 120 -12.95 1.53 2.45
N LEU A 121 -12.05 2.34 1.89
CA LEU A 121 -10.61 2.17 2.12
C LEU A 121 -10.25 2.38 3.60
N THR A 122 -10.85 3.38 4.25
CA THR A 122 -10.63 3.64 5.68
C THR A 122 -11.06 2.44 6.52
N GLU A 123 -12.25 1.89 6.27
CA GLU A 123 -12.78 0.71 6.95
C GLU A 123 -11.86 -0.50 6.77
N ILE A 124 -11.41 -0.75 5.54
CA ILE A 124 -10.47 -1.84 5.23
C ILE A 124 -9.16 -1.67 6.00
N LEU A 125 -8.57 -0.47 6.00
CA LEU A 125 -7.28 -0.22 6.67
C LEU A 125 -7.39 -0.25 8.19
N GLN A 126 -8.57 0.01 8.75
CA GLN A 126 -8.85 -0.09 10.20
C GLN A 126 -9.30 -1.48 10.64
N HIS A 127 -9.61 -2.37 9.70
CA HIS A 127 -10.04 -3.73 10.01
C HIS A 127 -8.97 -4.50 10.83
N PRO A 128 -9.35 -5.36 11.80
CA PRO A 128 -8.38 -6.06 12.64
C PRO A 128 -7.42 -7.00 11.89
N SER A 129 -7.71 -7.34 10.63
CA SER A 129 -6.79 -8.10 9.77
C SER A 129 -5.76 -7.22 9.04
N SER A 130 -5.91 -5.90 9.07
CA SER A 130 -5.06 -4.95 8.34
C SER A 130 -3.91 -4.27 9.12
N PRO A 131 -3.65 -4.51 10.43
CA PRO A 131 -2.63 -3.73 11.16
C PRO A 131 -1.21 -3.91 10.60
N TRP A 132 -0.97 -4.95 9.79
CA TRP A 132 0.33 -5.28 9.23
C TRP A 132 0.43 -5.19 7.70
N ILE A 133 -0.49 -4.46 7.07
CA ILE A 133 -0.37 -4.13 5.65
C ILE A 133 0.95 -3.39 5.44
N SER A 134 1.84 -4.03 4.69
CA SER A 134 3.21 -3.57 4.44
C SER A 134 3.38 -3.02 3.03
N LYS A 135 2.58 -3.51 2.09
CA LYS A 135 2.50 -3.07 0.72
C LYS A 135 1.06 -2.77 0.38
N LEU A 136 0.82 -1.59 -0.17
CA LEU A 136 -0.48 -1.17 -0.63
C LEU A 136 -0.36 -0.63 -2.05
N VAL A 137 -1.19 -1.15 -2.95
CA VAL A 137 -1.40 -0.61 -4.29
C VAL A 137 -2.84 -0.12 -4.30
N VAL A 138 -3.06 1.18 -4.49
CA VAL A 138 -4.39 1.78 -4.54
C VAL A 138 -4.56 2.52 -5.84
N GLY A 139 -5.68 2.28 -6.49
CA GLY A 139 -6.02 2.91 -7.75
C GLY A 139 -6.57 1.87 -8.71
N PRO A 140 -7.43 2.28 -9.65
CA PRO A 140 -7.93 3.64 -9.85
C PRO A 140 -8.93 4.05 -8.74
N ALA A 141 -9.33 5.33 -8.67
CA ALA A 141 -10.39 5.84 -7.79
C ALA A 141 -11.67 6.13 -8.61
N PRO A 142 -12.86 6.15 -7.98
CA PRO A 142 -14.07 6.50 -8.72
C PRO A 142 -14.07 7.96 -9.19
N GLY A 143 -14.64 8.22 -10.35
CA GLY A 143 -14.76 9.57 -10.93
C GLY A 143 -15.63 9.58 -12.19
N ASP A 144 -16.11 10.76 -12.58
CA ASP A 144 -16.91 10.97 -13.81
C ASP A 144 -16.06 11.70 -14.85
N GLY A 145 -15.60 10.95 -15.87
CA GLY A 145 -14.74 11.44 -16.95
C GLY A 145 -13.31 11.86 -16.55
N THR A 146 -13.09 12.17 -15.27
CA THR A 146 -11.80 12.50 -14.65
C THR A 146 -11.68 11.76 -13.32
N MET A 147 -10.45 11.38 -12.98
CA MET A 147 -10.15 10.65 -11.74
C MET A 147 -9.24 11.49 -10.85
N ASP A 148 -9.70 11.80 -9.64
CA ASP A 148 -8.90 12.41 -8.59
C ASP A 148 -8.74 11.44 -7.41
N MET A 149 -7.50 11.15 -7.07
CA MET A 149 -7.14 10.19 -6.02
C MET A 149 -6.89 10.83 -4.65
N GLN A 150 -7.15 12.13 -4.48
CA GLN A 150 -7.09 12.77 -3.16
C GLN A 150 -7.95 12.03 -2.13
N CYS A 151 -9.11 11.52 -2.53
CA CYS A 151 -10.01 10.74 -1.66
C CYS A 151 -9.32 9.49 -1.05
N LEU A 152 -8.35 8.90 -1.77
CA LEU A 152 -7.54 7.77 -1.31
C LEU A 152 -6.42 8.23 -0.38
N VAL A 153 -5.82 9.40 -0.64
CA VAL A 153 -4.86 10.04 0.27
C VAL A 153 -5.53 10.36 1.61
N ASP A 154 -6.74 10.91 1.59
CA ASP A 154 -7.51 11.23 2.79
C ASP A 154 -7.82 9.97 3.63
N ALA A 155 -8.11 8.85 2.97
CA ALA A 155 -8.29 7.56 3.66
C ALA A 155 -7.00 7.07 4.32
N LEU A 156 -5.82 7.27 3.69
CA LEU A 156 -4.52 6.95 4.29
C LEU A 156 -4.24 7.82 5.51
N VAL A 157 -4.59 9.10 5.46
CA VAL A 157 -4.49 10.03 6.60
C VAL A 157 -5.37 9.56 7.75
N ALA A 158 -6.64 9.24 7.48
CA ALA A 158 -7.60 8.80 8.49
C ALA A 158 -7.21 7.46 9.14
N ALA A 159 -6.70 6.52 8.35
CA ALA A 159 -6.33 5.20 8.86
C ALA A 159 -4.92 5.13 9.49
N ALA A 160 -3.99 5.97 9.03
CA ALA A 160 -2.60 6.02 9.47
C ALA A 160 -1.90 4.64 9.58
N PRO A 161 -1.75 3.90 8.46
CA PRO A 161 -1.28 2.51 8.46
C PRO A 161 0.19 2.38 8.89
N ARG A 162 0.43 2.09 10.17
CA ARG A 162 1.76 2.11 10.82
C ARG A 162 2.76 1.09 10.26
N ALA A 163 2.27 0.03 9.64
CA ALA A 163 3.06 -1.03 9.03
C ALA A 163 3.43 -0.75 7.57
N LEU A 164 2.82 0.24 6.92
CA LEU A 164 3.01 0.47 5.50
C LEU A 164 4.47 0.87 5.21
N ARG A 165 5.08 0.22 4.20
CA ARG A 165 6.46 0.46 3.74
C ARG A 165 6.53 0.72 2.24
N SER A 166 5.60 0.16 1.47
CA SER A 166 5.50 0.38 0.04
C SER A 166 4.09 0.86 -0.31
N LEU A 167 4.00 1.99 -1.01
CA LEU A 167 2.74 2.53 -1.54
C LEU A 167 2.89 2.74 -3.04
N HIS A 168 1.96 2.21 -3.82
CA HIS A 168 1.73 2.61 -5.21
C HIS A 168 0.36 3.26 -5.28
N LEU A 169 0.34 4.57 -5.51
CA LEU A 169 -0.88 5.34 -5.70
C LEU A 169 -1.07 5.60 -7.20
N GLY A 170 -2.23 5.20 -7.71
CA GLY A 170 -2.65 5.49 -9.08
C GLY A 170 -2.27 4.45 -10.11
N ARG A 171 -2.31 3.17 -9.76
CA ARG A 171 -2.30 2.12 -10.78
C ARG A 171 -3.57 2.24 -11.65
N THR A 172 -3.44 2.81 -12.85
CA THR A 172 -4.59 3.30 -13.64
C THR A 172 -5.19 2.26 -14.60
N THR A 173 -5.24 0.96 -14.25
CA THR A 173 -5.75 -0.07 -15.17
C THR A 173 -7.16 0.29 -15.66
N GLY A 174 -7.31 0.51 -16.97
CA GLY A 174 -8.59 0.87 -17.60
C GLY A 174 -8.92 2.37 -17.66
N TRP A 175 -8.09 3.26 -17.09
CA TRP A 175 -8.28 4.71 -17.16
C TRP A 175 -7.28 5.38 -18.13
N PRO A 176 -7.73 6.29 -19.01
CA PRO A 176 -6.82 7.13 -19.80
C PRO A 176 -5.97 8.00 -18.87
N ARG A 177 -4.65 7.76 -18.84
CA ARG A 177 -3.74 8.40 -17.88
C ARG A 177 -3.88 9.92 -17.87
N GLN A 178 -4.05 10.57 -19.01
CA GLN A 178 -4.19 12.02 -19.12
C GLN A 178 -5.37 12.63 -18.32
N HIS A 179 -6.38 11.84 -17.94
CA HIS A 179 -7.54 12.31 -17.17
C HIS A 179 -7.44 11.99 -15.68
N THR A 180 -6.24 11.69 -15.19
CA THR A 180 -6.03 11.21 -13.82
C THR A 180 -5.09 12.14 -13.05
N THR A 181 -5.41 12.38 -11.79
CA THR A 181 -4.57 13.13 -10.84
C THR A 181 -4.40 12.35 -9.55
N THR A 182 -3.19 12.36 -8.98
CA THR A 182 -2.86 11.62 -7.75
C THR A 182 -3.43 12.26 -6.48
N GLY A 183 -3.84 13.53 -6.54
CA GLY A 183 -3.99 14.34 -5.32
C GLY A 183 -2.63 14.66 -4.68
N ASN A 184 -2.65 15.47 -3.62
CA ASN A 184 -1.47 15.94 -2.90
C ASN A 184 -1.01 14.93 -1.83
N ILE A 185 -0.04 14.09 -2.19
CA ILE A 185 0.47 13.05 -1.27
C ILE A 185 1.14 13.61 0.01
N ALA A 186 1.60 14.87 0.02
CA ALA A 186 2.22 15.48 1.20
C ALA A 186 1.25 15.58 2.40
N ASP A 187 -0.06 15.60 2.16
CA ASP A 187 -1.07 15.62 3.23
C ASP A 187 -0.98 14.36 4.11
N ALA A 188 -0.43 13.27 3.58
CA ALA A 188 -0.21 12.02 4.29
C ALA A 188 1.17 11.87 4.95
N ASN A 189 1.98 12.94 5.03
CA ASN A 189 3.33 12.89 5.64
C ASN A 189 3.33 12.25 7.04
N ALA A 190 2.41 12.67 7.93
CA ALA A 190 2.32 12.14 9.28
C ALA A 190 1.89 10.65 9.32
N ALA A 191 0.97 10.26 8.44
CA ALA A 191 0.47 8.89 8.33
C ALA A 191 1.50 7.93 7.70
N LEU A 192 2.34 8.44 6.80
CA LEU A 192 3.28 7.66 5.98
C LEU A 192 4.74 7.82 6.40
N GLY A 193 5.03 8.35 7.59
CA GLY A 193 6.40 8.65 8.02
C GLY A 193 7.39 7.46 8.06
N ARG A 194 6.90 6.22 7.93
CA ARG A 194 7.72 4.99 7.85
C ARG A 194 7.82 4.41 6.43
N LEU A 195 7.24 5.07 5.44
CA LEU A 195 7.22 4.62 4.06
C LEU A 195 8.64 4.63 3.48
N GLN A 196 9.02 3.55 2.81
CA GLN A 196 10.33 3.34 2.23
C GLN A 196 10.30 3.39 0.70
N GLN A 197 9.18 3.01 0.10
CA GLN A 197 8.97 3.02 -1.34
C GLN A 197 7.66 3.71 -1.67
N LEU A 198 7.71 4.69 -2.56
CA LEU A 198 6.55 5.41 -3.07
C LEU A 198 6.56 5.39 -4.60
N THR A 199 5.47 4.91 -5.19
CA THR A 199 5.18 5.06 -6.61
C THR A 199 3.94 5.93 -6.77
N LEU A 200 4.06 7.02 -7.52
CA LEU A 200 2.96 7.89 -7.90
C LEU A 200 2.74 7.76 -9.40
N GLU A 201 1.52 7.43 -9.79
CA GLU A 201 1.16 7.26 -11.20
C GLU A 201 -0.11 8.04 -11.53
N GLY A 202 -0.05 8.85 -12.59
CA GLY A 202 -1.18 9.66 -13.05
C GLY A 202 -0.87 10.48 -14.29
N GLY A 203 -1.86 11.17 -14.82
CA GLY A 203 -1.68 12.17 -15.88
C GLY A 203 -0.96 13.38 -15.31
N THR A 204 -1.52 13.87 -14.21
CA THR A 204 -0.94 14.89 -13.35
C THR A 204 -0.53 14.24 -12.03
N VAL A 205 0.71 14.45 -11.61
CA VAL A 205 1.20 14.01 -10.29
C VAL A 205 1.45 15.25 -9.43
N ARG A 206 0.83 15.29 -8.25
CA ARG A 206 1.07 16.31 -7.22
C ARG A 206 1.80 15.66 -6.05
N ILE A 207 2.93 16.26 -5.68
CA ILE A 207 3.84 15.76 -4.65
C ILE A 207 3.73 16.64 -3.40
N GLY A 208 3.60 17.96 -3.60
CA GLY A 208 3.58 18.95 -2.52
C GLY A 208 4.89 18.99 -1.73
N ALA A 209 4.83 19.46 -0.48
CA ALA A 209 5.96 19.49 0.45
C ALA A 209 6.20 18.10 1.08
N LEU A 210 6.55 17.12 0.26
CA LEU A 210 6.73 15.74 0.70
C LEU A 210 7.90 15.63 1.68
N ALA A 211 7.62 15.11 2.88
CA ALA A 211 8.58 14.99 3.97
C ALA A 211 8.49 13.58 4.58
N LEU A 212 9.15 12.62 3.93
CA LEU A 212 9.15 11.21 4.33
C LEU A 212 10.56 10.78 4.77
N PRO A 213 10.84 10.71 6.09
CA PRO A 213 12.19 10.53 6.60
C PRO A 213 12.79 9.15 6.29
N GLU A 214 11.94 8.14 6.09
CA GLU A 214 12.33 6.76 5.80
C GLU A 214 12.31 6.42 4.30
N LEU A 215 11.93 7.36 3.43
CA LEU A 215 11.78 7.10 2.00
C LEU A 215 13.15 6.83 1.36
N VAL A 216 13.29 5.65 0.75
CA VAL A 216 14.51 5.21 0.07
C VAL A 216 14.36 5.29 -1.45
N GLU A 217 13.14 5.08 -1.95
CA GLU A 217 12.83 5.03 -3.37
C GLU A 217 11.55 5.80 -3.69
N LEU A 218 11.65 6.71 -4.65
CA LEU A 218 10.52 7.43 -5.24
C LEU A 218 10.46 7.16 -6.73
N ARG A 219 9.28 6.75 -7.22
CA ARG A 219 8.96 6.62 -8.64
C ARG A 219 7.80 7.54 -8.98
N VAL A 220 7.97 8.34 -10.03
CA VAL A 220 6.92 9.22 -10.56
C VAL A 220 6.67 8.84 -12.02
N LEU A 221 5.46 8.37 -12.30
CA LEU A 221 4.99 8.01 -13.64
C LEU A 221 3.91 9.01 -14.03
N CYS A 222 4.27 9.96 -14.89
CA CYS A 222 3.42 11.08 -15.24
C CYS A 222 3.17 11.15 -16.75
N GLY A 223 1.93 11.45 -17.15
CA GLY A 223 1.62 11.75 -18.55
C GLY A 223 2.17 13.10 -19.00
N VAL A 224 1.98 14.13 -18.16
CA VAL A 224 2.47 15.49 -18.38
C VAL A 224 3.36 15.89 -17.20
N PHE A 225 4.52 16.48 -17.51
CA PHE A 225 5.44 16.96 -16.49
C PHE A 225 5.49 18.48 -16.49
N ALA A 226 4.74 19.08 -15.56
CA ALA A 226 4.65 20.52 -15.39
C ALA A 226 5.82 21.08 -14.57
N GLN A 227 6.09 22.37 -14.73
CA GLN A 227 7.13 23.08 -13.96
C GLN A 227 6.87 22.98 -12.45
N ASP A 228 5.61 23.08 -12.02
CA ASP A 228 5.21 22.89 -10.62
C ASP A 228 5.68 21.55 -10.04
N THR A 229 5.55 20.45 -10.78
CA THR A 229 5.99 19.12 -10.31
C THR A 229 7.51 19.07 -10.11
N ILE A 230 8.28 19.79 -10.94
CA ILE A 230 9.74 19.92 -10.79
C ILE A 230 10.05 20.70 -9.51
N ASP A 231 9.34 21.79 -9.27
CA ASP A 231 9.55 22.65 -8.10
C ASP A 231 9.19 21.90 -6.81
N GLU A 232 8.09 21.14 -6.81
CA GLU A 232 7.71 20.24 -5.71
C GLU A 232 8.77 19.16 -5.45
N LEU A 233 9.30 18.51 -6.50
CA LEU A 233 10.39 17.54 -6.36
C LEU A 233 11.66 18.17 -5.75
N CYS A 234 11.98 19.40 -6.13
CA CYS A 234 13.13 20.11 -5.58
C CYS A 234 12.91 20.54 -4.12
N ALA A 235 11.66 20.68 -3.68
CA ALA A 235 11.28 21.10 -2.34
C ALA A 235 11.12 19.95 -1.32
N MET A 236 11.21 18.69 -1.76
CA MET A 236 11.01 17.53 -0.88
C MET A 236 12.10 17.41 0.19
N SER A 237 11.71 16.91 1.37
CA SER A 237 12.61 16.57 2.48
C SER A 237 12.62 15.06 2.73
N CYS A 238 13.43 14.34 1.95
CA CYS A 238 13.57 12.88 2.01
C CYS A 238 15.05 12.50 2.24
N PRO A 239 15.57 12.58 3.48
CA PRO A 239 17.00 12.45 3.78
C PRO A 239 17.60 11.07 3.45
N LYS A 240 16.78 10.01 3.43
CA LYS A 240 17.22 8.64 3.10
C LYS A 240 17.02 8.26 1.63
N LEU A 241 16.53 9.18 0.80
CA LEU A 241 16.24 8.90 -0.60
C LEU A 241 17.52 8.54 -1.34
N LYS A 242 17.54 7.37 -1.97
CA LYS A 242 18.69 6.86 -2.75
C LYS A 242 18.37 6.74 -4.22
N THR A 243 17.10 6.51 -4.55
CA THR A 243 16.64 6.30 -5.92
C THR A 243 15.44 7.21 -6.22
N LEU A 244 15.60 8.05 -7.23
CA LEU A 244 14.53 8.83 -7.86
C LEU A 244 14.41 8.40 -9.32
N MET A 245 13.26 7.85 -9.68
CA MET A 245 12.95 7.49 -11.06
C MET A 245 11.75 8.29 -11.54
N ILE A 246 11.91 8.94 -12.68
CA ILE A 246 10.85 9.72 -13.30
C ILE A 246 10.68 9.22 -14.73
N SER A 247 9.46 8.79 -15.03
CA SER A 247 9.04 8.37 -16.35
C SER A 247 8.02 9.37 -16.87
N PHE A 248 8.30 9.95 -18.02
CA PHE A 248 7.41 10.88 -18.71
C PHE A 248 6.78 10.19 -19.92
N GLY A 249 5.57 10.63 -20.28
CA GLY A 249 5.01 10.38 -21.61
C GLY A 249 5.81 11.08 -22.72
N GLU A 250 5.37 10.91 -23.96
CA GLU A 250 6.05 11.39 -25.19
C GLU A 250 6.31 12.91 -25.26
N ALA A 251 5.73 13.70 -24.36
CA ALA A 251 5.68 15.16 -24.45
C ALA A 251 6.81 15.93 -23.72
N PHE A 252 7.81 15.26 -23.11
CA PHE A 252 8.85 15.98 -22.35
C PHE A 252 10.12 16.26 -23.17
N ALA A 253 10.34 17.54 -23.52
CA ALA A 253 11.40 17.96 -24.44
C ALA A 253 12.82 18.04 -23.85
N ALA A 254 13.02 17.91 -22.53
CA ALA A 254 14.32 18.18 -21.90
C ALA A 254 14.66 17.30 -20.67
N PRO A 255 14.67 15.94 -20.79
CA PRO A 255 14.97 15.02 -19.70
C PRO A 255 16.32 15.27 -19.03
N ASP A 256 17.35 15.61 -19.80
CA ASP A 256 18.72 15.82 -19.27
C ASP A 256 18.81 17.07 -18.38
N THR A 257 18.15 18.17 -18.78
CA THR A 257 18.10 19.41 -18.00
C THR A 257 17.41 19.20 -16.66
N LEU A 258 16.32 18.42 -16.66
CA LEU A 258 15.63 18.04 -15.44
C LEU A 258 16.50 17.17 -14.54
N GLU A 259 17.16 16.16 -15.10
CA GLU A 259 18.06 15.31 -14.32
C GLU A 259 19.20 16.12 -13.68
N ALA A 260 19.81 17.05 -14.42
CA ALA A 260 20.84 17.95 -13.89
C ALA A 260 20.32 18.80 -12.74
N ARG A 261 19.12 19.39 -12.89
CA ARG A 261 18.48 20.19 -11.85
C ARG A 261 18.13 19.38 -10.61
N LEU A 262 17.63 18.16 -10.77
CA LEU A 262 17.32 17.29 -9.63
C LEU A 262 18.60 16.86 -8.91
N ARG A 263 19.67 16.55 -9.63
CA ARG A 263 20.97 16.21 -9.03
C ARG A 263 21.57 17.36 -8.21
N SER A 264 21.36 18.61 -8.61
CA SER A 264 21.85 19.76 -7.84
C SER A 264 21.09 19.95 -6.51
N HIS A 265 19.80 19.61 -6.47
CA HIS A 265 18.95 19.76 -5.27
C HIS A 265 18.95 18.52 -4.38
N LEU A 266 19.21 17.34 -4.95
CA LEU A 266 19.22 16.05 -4.26
C LEU A 266 20.58 15.36 -4.41
N PRO A 267 21.69 15.98 -3.97
CA PRO A 267 23.05 15.46 -4.20
C PRO A 267 23.31 14.11 -3.50
N HIS A 268 22.51 13.76 -2.50
CA HIS A 268 22.59 12.46 -1.79
C HIS A 268 21.93 11.31 -2.56
N VAL A 269 21.11 11.60 -3.58
CA VAL A 269 20.41 10.57 -4.37
C VAL A 269 21.38 9.95 -5.37
N ARG A 270 21.67 8.66 -5.15
CA ARG A 270 22.65 7.89 -5.95
C ARG A 270 22.18 7.67 -7.39
N LYS A 271 20.88 7.48 -7.58
CA LYS A 271 20.29 7.17 -8.87
C LYS A 271 19.13 8.12 -9.15
N VAL A 272 19.39 9.10 -10.01
CA VAL A 272 18.35 9.89 -10.68
C VAL A 272 18.27 9.37 -12.10
N ARG A 273 17.06 9.08 -12.58
CA ARG A 273 16.81 8.74 -13.98
C ARG A 273 15.55 9.44 -14.46
N ALA A 274 15.69 10.26 -15.49
CA ALA A 274 14.62 10.85 -16.26
C ALA A 274 14.54 10.12 -17.60
N ARG A 275 13.42 9.46 -17.93
CA ARG A 275 13.27 8.77 -19.23
C ARG A 275 11.91 9.06 -19.85
N GLY A 276 11.88 9.34 -21.15
CA GLY A 276 10.68 9.14 -21.96
C GLY A 276 10.37 7.65 -22.05
N GLU A 277 9.10 7.26 -22.14
CA GLU A 277 8.72 5.85 -22.26
C GLU A 277 9.49 5.17 -23.43
N VAL A 278 10.26 4.14 -23.10
CA VAL A 278 10.47 3.02 -24.02
C VAL A 278 9.50 1.95 -23.52
N ARG A 279 8.44 1.72 -24.30
CA ARG A 279 7.54 0.60 -24.07
C ARG A 279 8.36 -0.69 -24.09
N ASP A 280 8.21 -1.48 -23.03
CA ASP A 280 7.91 -2.92 -23.08
C ASP A 280 7.85 -3.45 -21.63
N TRP A 281 6.64 -3.81 -21.21
CA TRP A 281 6.39 -4.80 -20.16
C TRP A 281 5.74 -6.01 -20.82
#